data_AF-A0A0F7J2C0-F1
#
_entry.id   AF-A0A0F7J2C0-F1
#
_cell.length_a   1.000
_cell.length_b   1.000
_cell.length_c   1.000
_cell.angle_alpha   90.00
_cell.angle_beta   90.00
_cell.angle_gamma   90.00
#
_symmetry.space_group_name_H-M   'P 1'
#
loop_
_entity.id
_entity.type
_entity.pdbx_description
1 polymer ?
#
loop_
_entity_poly.entity_id
_entity_poly.type
_entity_poly.pdbx_seq_one_letter_code
_entity_poly.pdbx_strand_id
1 'polypeptide(L)'
;MGKIIAGSGIGSCKTRNVVVQVRCESNEPSKGKKLAVGSPIIVIEAPRMIKTAASVPCLVVNSGLVNPGDVGRIVSRKPMDVWAVRLSIGTYLIDGKYFKPLEIED
;
A
#
# COMPACT_ATOMS: atom_id res chain seq x y z
N MET A 1 -54.01 11.62 -18.87
CA MET A 1 -52.60 11.30 -19.17
C MET A 1 -51.75 11.83 -18.01
N GLY A 2 -50.98 10.95 -17.35
CA GLY A 2 -49.88 11.31 -16.44
C GLY A 2 -50.23 11.79 -15.01
N LYS A 3 -50.57 10.88 -14.09
CA LYS A 3 -50.21 11.00 -12.64
C LYS A 3 -48.71 10.68 -12.49
N ILE A 4 -47.98 11.13 -11.46
CA ILE A 4 -47.75 10.44 -10.17
C ILE A 4 -47.20 11.44 -9.13
N ILE A 5 -47.52 11.17 -7.88
CA ILE A 5 -47.32 11.92 -6.64
C ILE A 5 -46.34 11.14 -5.73
N ALA A 6 -45.54 11.85 -4.94
CA ALA A 6 -44.95 11.52 -3.63
C ALA A 6 -43.98 10.32 -3.45
N GLY A 7 -42.90 10.57 -2.67
CA GLY A 7 -42.10 9.53 -2.01
C GLY A 7 -40.86 10.07 -1.30
N SER A 8 -40.98 10.34 0.01
CA SER A 8 -39.86 10.61 0.93
C SER A 8 -39.05 9.34 1.19
N GLY A 9 -37.73 9.47 1.39
CA GLY A 9 -36.87 8.38 1.85
C GLY A 9 -35.47 8.85 2.22
N ILE A 10 -35.25 9.11 3.51
CA ILE A 10 -33.92 9.28 4.09
C ILE A 10 -33.28 7.89 4.11
N GLY A 11 -32.15 7.73 3.42
CA GLY A 11 -31.43 6.46 3.38
C GLY A 11 -29.97 6.70 3.01
N SER A 12 -29.11 6.62 4.02
CA SER A 12 -27.65 6.57 3.96
C SER A 12 -27.13 6.08 2.60
N CYS A 13 -26.43 6.95 1.86
CA CYS A 13 -25.70 6.55 0.67
C CYS A 13 -24.59 5.58 1.07
N LYS A 14 -24.90 4.28 1.02
CA LYS A 14 -23.88 3.24 0.88
C LYS A 14 -23.22 3.52 -0.47
N THR A 15 -22.08 4.21 -0.45
CA THR A 15 -21.20 4.35 -1.61
C THR A 15 -20.87 2.95 -2.10
N ARG A 16 -21.53 2.55 -3.18
CA ARG A 16 -21.13 1.38 -3.97
C ARG A 16 -19.76 1.74 -4.53
N ASN A 17 -18.71 1.36 -3.82
CA ASN A 17 -17.37 1.35 -4.38
C ASN A 17 -17.40 0.32 -5.51
N VAL A 18 -17.68 0.80 -6.73
CA VAL A 18 -17.28 0.09 -7.94
C VAL A 18 -15.76 0.16 -7.94
N VAL A 19 -15.15 -0.73 -7.17
CA VAL A 19 -13.72 -0.98 -7.25
C VAL A 19 -13.52 -1.61 -8.61
N VAL A 20 -13.10 -0.80 -9.57
CA VAL A 20 -12.46 -1.28 -10.80
C VAL A 20 -11.22 -2.01 -10.30
N GLN A 21 -11.33 -3.34 -10.16
CA GLN A 21 -10.25 -4.19 -9.73
C GLN A 21 -9.28 -4.31 -10.92
N VAL A 22 -8.37 -3.34 -11.04
CA VAL A 22 -7.22 -3.45 -11.93
C VAL A 22 -6.34 -4.54 -11.35
N ARG A 23 -6.54 -5.77 -11.85
CA ARG A 23 -5.86 -6.97 -11.39
C ARG A 23 -4.55 -7.09 -12.17
N CYS A 24 -3.50 -6.43 -11.69
CA CYS A 24 -2.14 -6.70 -12.14
C CYS A 24 -1.65 -7.99 -11.47
N GLU A 25 -1.83 -9.12 -12.14
CA GLU A 25 -1.28 -10.41 -11.72
C GLU A 25 0.22 -10.43 -12.07
N SER A 26 1.06 -10.62 -11.06
CA SER A 26 2.50 -10.82 -11.25
C SER A 26 2.90 -12.10 -10.51
N ASN A 27 3.50 -13.01 -11.28
CA ASN A 27 3.86 -14.38 -10.95
C ASN A 27 4.92 -14.49 -9.81
N GLU A 28 4.83 -15.58 -9.05
CA GLU A 28 5.49 -16.03 -7.78
C GLU A 28 7.05 -16.11 -7.85
N PRO A 29 7.87 -16.27 -6.75
CA PRO A 29 7.65 -17.19 -5.60
C PRO A 29 8.20 -16.83 -4.19
N SER A 30 7.64 -17.48 -3.16
CA SER A 30 8.33 -18.19 -2.03
C SER A 30 7.47 -18.25 -0.76
N LYS A 31 7.62 -19.33 0.02
CA LYS A 31 6.79 -19.77 1.16
C LYS A 31 6.68 -18.76 2.30
N GLY A 32 5.88 -17.72 2.11
CA GLY A 32 5.44 -16.77 3.13
C GLY A 32 4.08 -16.22 2.73
N LYS A 33 3.33 -15.64 3.68
CA LYS A 33 2.03 -15.01 3.39
C LYS A 33 2.20 -14.04 2.20
N LYS A 34 1.47 -14.29 1.11
CA LYS A 34 1.58 -13.50 -0.12
C LYS A 34 1.38 -12.02 0.21
N LEU A 35 2.44 -11.23 0.05
CA LEU A 35 2.40 -9.80 0.32
C LEU A 35 1.38 -9.13 -0.62
N ALA A 36 0.40 -8.47 -0.03
CA ALA A 36 -0.65 -7.77 -0.73
C ALA A 36 -0.70 -6.29 -0.31
N VAL A 37 -1.41 -5.48 -1.09
CA VAL A 37 -1.73 -4.12 -0.66
C VAL A 37 -2.51 -4.17 0.65
N GLY A 38 -2.10 -3.37 1.63
CA GLY A 38 -2.64 -3.35 2.98
C GLY A 38 -1.93 -4.28 3.97
N SER A 39 -1.09 -5.22 3.51
CA SER A 39 -0.35 -6.11 4.41
C SER A 39 0.62 -5.31 5.31
N PRO A 40 0.72 -5.66 6.60
CA PRO A 40 1.72 -5.09 7.49
C PRO A 40 3.09 -5.68 7.17
N ILE A 41 4.11 -4.84 7.18
CA ILE A 41 5.50 -5.21 6.92
C ILE A 41 6.40 -4.61 8.00
N ILE A 42 7.55 -5.24 8.19
CA ILE A 42 8.65 -4.72 8.99
C ILE A 42 9.90 -4.60 8.13
N VAL A 43 10.56 -3.44 8.22
CA VAL A 43 11.83 -3.17 7.56
C VAL A 43 12.93 -3.99 8.24
N ILE A 44 13.67 -4.78 7.48
CA ILE A 44 14.75 -5.62 8.00
C ILE A 44 16.13 -4.96 7.87
N GLU A 45 16.30 -4.09 6.87
CA GLU A 45 17.55 -3.39 6.60
C GLU A 45 17.23 -2.00 6.03
N ALA A 46 17.97 -0.99 6.46
CA ALA A 46 17.85 0.37 5.95
C ALA A 46 18.44 0.48 4.54
N PRO A 47 17.67 0.85 3.51
CA PRO A 47 18.20 1.13 2.18
C PRO A 47 19.19 2.30 2.25
N ARG A 48 20.28 2.30 1.48
CA ARG A 48 21.20 3.46 1.44
C ARG A 48 20.58 4.70 0.81
N MET A 49 19.76 4.49 -0.22
CA MET A 49 19.03 5.53 -0.94
C MET A 49 17.58 5.12 -1.08
N ILE A 50 16.68 6.08 -0.94
CA ILE A 50 15.23 5.84 -0.98
C ILE A 50 14.54 6.86 -1.87
N LYS A 51 13.51 6.43 -2.60
CA LYS A 51 12.69 7.35 -3.40
C LYS A 51 11.46 7.77 -2.61
N THR A 52 11.19 9.07 -2.58
CA THR A 52 9.95 9.60 -1.98
C THR A 52 8.80 9.45 -2.96
N ALA A 53 7.61 9.07 -2.50
CA ALA A 53 6.41 8.95 -3.33
C ALA A 53 5.72 10.31 -3.60
N ALA A 54 6.50 11.39 -3.77
CA ALA A 54 5.99 12.71 -4.13
C ALA A 54 5.68 12.80 -5.64
N SER A 55 5.01 13.89 -6.07
CA SER A 55 4.69 14.13 -7.50
C SER A 55 5.94 14.07 -8.39
N VAL A 56 7.09 14.49 -7.87
CA VAL A 56 8.40 14.32 -8.50
C VAL A 56 9.23 13.39 -7.59
N PRO A 57 9.48 12.13 -7.99
CA PRO A 57 10.24 11.20 -7.18
C PRO A 57 11.72 11.59 -7.17
N CYS A 58 12.20 12.10 -6.02
CA CYS A 58 13.62 12.35 -5.81
C CYS A 58 14.25 11.17 -5.08
N LEU A 59 15.46 10.78 -5.51
CA LEU A 59 16.29 9.83 -4.78
C LEU A 59 17.00 10.58 -3.65
N VAL A 60 16.72 10.19 -2.42
CA VAL A 60 17.22 10.83 -1.21
C VAL A 60 18.11 9.84 -0.46
N VAL A 61 19.21 10.32 0.12
CA VAL A 61 20.02 9.52 1.03
C VAL A 61 19.18 9.18 2.25
N ASN A 62 19.22 7.92 2.69
CA ASN A 62 18.49 7.52 3.88
C ASN A 62 19.22 8.02 5.14
N SER A 63 19.02 9.29 5.47
CA SER A 63 19.53 9.93 6.68
C SER A 63 18.63 9.63 7.89
N GLY A 64 18.35 8.34 8.12
CA GLY A 64 17.46 7.88 9.21
C GLY A 64 15.97 8.03 8.92
N LEU A 65 15.58 8.18 7.64
CA LEU A 65 14.17 8.22 7.22
C LEU A 65 13.50 6.87 7.38
N VAL A 66 14.26 5.80 7.12
CA VAL A 66 13.81 4.41 7.24
C VAL A 66 14.88 3.63 7.96
N ASN A 67 14.52 3.10 9.11
CA ASN A 67 15.41 2.33 9.97
C ASN A 67 14.99 0.86 10.00
N PRO A 68 15.92 -0.07 10.28
CA PRO A 68 15.57 -1.45 10.56
C PRO A 68 14.65 -1.50 11.78
N GLY A 69 13.59 -2.30 11.71
CA GLY A 69 12.55 -2.40 12.73
C GLY A 69 11.36 -1.48 12.51
N ASP A 70 11.43 -0.53 11.55
CA ASP A 70 10.28 0.29 11.21
C ASP A 70 9.14 -0.56 10.66
N VAL A 71 7.94 -0.31 11.17
CA VAL A 71 6.71 -1.01 10.77
C VAL A 71 5.93 -0.12 9.82
N GLY A 72 5.44 -0.71 8.74
CA GLY A 72 4.66 -0.03 7.73
C GLY A 72 3.54 -0.85 7.15
N ARG A 73 2.85 -0.27 6.17
CA ARG A 73 1.86 -0.96 5.33
C ARG A 73 2.14 -0.75 3.86
N ILE A 74 1.90 -1.79 3.07
CA ILE A 74 1.99 -1.70 1.61
C ILE A 74 0.82 -0.87 1.08
N VAL A 75 1.14 0.19 0.33
CA VAL A 75 0.18 1.07 -0.36
C VAL A 75 -0.05 0.60 -1.79
N SER A 76 1.01 0.27 -2.53
CA SER A 76 0.89 -0.19 -3.91
C SER A 76 2.10 -1.01 -4.36
N ARG A 77 1.85 -1.90 -5.32
CA ARG A 77 2.86 -2.66 -6.06
C ARG A 77 3.45 -1.80 -7.17
N LYS A 78 4.78 -1.81 -7.32
CA LYS A 78 5.47 -1.26 -8.50
C LYS A 78 6.22 -2.38 -9.24
N PRO A 79 6.61 -2.14 -10.51
CA PRO A 79 7.47 -3.06 -11.24
C PRO A 79 8.80 -3.28 -10.52
N MET A 80 9.53 -4.33 -10.93
CA MET A 80 10.89 -4.63 -10.45
C MET A 80 10.97 -4.88 -8.93
N ASP A 81 9.93 -5.48 -8.35
CA ASP A 81 9.84 -5.77 -6.91
C ASP A 81 10.02 -4.53 -6.01
N VAL A 82 9.67 -3.36 -6.55
CA VAL A 82 9.58 -2.11 -5.79
C VAL A 82 8.17 -2.00 -5.22
N TRP A 83 8.06 -1.50 -3.99
CA TRP A 83 6.79 -1.36 -3.29
C TRP A 83 6.65 0.03 -2.70
N ALA A 84 5.48 0.63 -2.82
CA ALA A 84 5.17 1.84 -2.08
C ALA A 84 4.73 1.45 -0.67
N VAL A 85 5.50 1.87 0.33
CA VAL A 85 5.28 1.55 1.74
C VAL A 85 4.96 2.82 2.50
N ARG A 86 3.86 2.83 3.24
CA ARG A 86 3.53 3.90 4.19
C ARG A 86 4.14 3.56 5.54
N LEU A 87 5.08 4.41 5.95
CA LEU A 87 5.67 4.46 7.28
C LEU A 87 5.09 5.65 8.05
N SER A 88 5.38 5.75 9.34
CA SER A 88 4.94 6.86 10.19
C SER A 88 5.44 8.22 9.67
N ILE A 89 6.65 8.27 9.14
CA ILE A 89 7.27 9.48 8.58
C ILE A 89 6.75 9.86 7.19
N GLY A 90 6.29 8.90 6.39
CA GLY A 90 5.87 9.18 5.01
C GLY A 90 5.68 7.94 4.16
N THR A 91 5.46 8.16 2.86
CA THR A 91 5.37 7.08 1.87
C THR A 91 6.63 7.03 1.02
N TYR A 92 7.25 5.86 0.97
CA TYR A 92 8.50 5.64 0.25
C TYR A 92 8.42 4.46 -0.69
N LEU A 93 9.26 4.45 -1.71
CA LEU A 93 9.45 3.29 -2.57
C LEU A 93 10.62 2.46 -2.04
N ILE A 94 10.33 1.22 -1.65
CA ILE A 94 11.27 0.29 -1.01
C ILE A 94 11.28 -1.01 -1.82
N ASP A 95 12.46 -1.56 -2.09
CA ASP A 95 12.59 -2.88 -2.73
C ASP A 95 12.14 -3.99 -1.76
N GLY A 96 11.56 -5.07 -2.29
CA GLY A 96 11.11 -6.23 -1.51
C GLY A 96 12.20 -6.90 -0.66
N LYS A 97 13.47 -6.68 -0.99
CA LYS A 97 14.62 -7.20 -0.21
C LYS A 97 14.85 -6.49 1.14
N TYR A 98 14.30 -5.30 1.35
CA TYR A 98 14.54 -4.50 2.56
C TYR A 98 13.46 -4.68 3.64
N PHE A 99 12.42 -5.46 3.37
CA PHE A 99 11.35 -5.69 4.33
C PHE A 99 10.80 -7.12 4.24
N LYS A 100 10.06 -7.52 5.26
CA LYS A 100 9.34 -8.81 5.30
C LYS A 100 7.92 -8.62 5.83
N PRO A 101 6.98 -9.56 5.56
CA PRO A 101 5.68 -9.55 6.20
C PRO A 101 5.82 -9.52 7.71
N LEU A 102 5.01 -8.69 8.38
CA LEU A 102 4.91 -8.74 9.85
C LEU A 102 3.96 -9.88 10.23
N GLU A 103 4.48 -10.88 10.92
CA GLU A 103 3.69 -11.96 11.51
C GLU A 103 3.27 -11.51 12.91
N ILE A 104 1.98 -11.29 13.09
CA ILE A 104 1.38 -11.13 14.40
C ILE A 104 0.85 -12.52 14.75
N GLU A 105 1.45 -13.15 15.75
CA GLU A 105 0.90 -14.34 16.39
C GLU A 105 -0.21 -13.84 17.33
N ASP A 106 -1.44 -14.34 17.13
CA ASP A 106 -2.62 -14.03 17.95
C ASP A 106 -2.55 -14.65 19.36
#